data_AF-R9K6V5-F1
#
_entry.id   AF-R9K6V5-F1
#
_cell.length_a   1.000
_cell.length_b   1.000
_cell.length_c   1.000
_cell.angle_alpha   90.00
_cell.angle_beta   90.00
_cell.angle_gamma   90.00
#
_symmetry.space_group_name_H-M   'P 1'
#
loop_
_entity.id
_entity.type
_entity.pdbx_description
1 polymer ?
#
loop_
_entity_poly.entity_id
_entity_poly.type
_entity_poly.pdbx_seq_one_letter_code
_entity_poly.pdbx_strand_id
1 'polypeptide(L)'
;MVEYFSGKLVLWLLSTNVINESEKEIYEFGLFQLVANFIQFLLMIVIGLFMDELPAMIAYMVSFTNLRKYAGGYHAETIGKCFLTSMVIPFVFIFFLKISYFSVTIEIFIWIIANIIIILLKLPTLKMGFAP
;
A
#
# COMPACT_ATOMS: atom_id res chain seq x y z
N MET A 1 14.88 5.90 9.67
CA MET A 1 15.46 4.52 9.62
C MET A 1 15.42 3.98 8.19
N VAL A 2 14.25 3.88 7.55
CA VAL A 2 14.13 3.41 6.16
C VAL A 2 14.91 4.28 5.17
N GLU A 3 14.84 5.62 5.30
CA GLU A 3 15.60 6.56 4.47
C GLU A 3 17.12 6.37 4.57
N TYR A 4 17.62 6.13 5.78
CA TYR A 4 19.05 5.87 6.00
C TYR A 4 19.50 4.57 5.32
N PHE A 5 18.66 3.53 5.39
CA PHE A 5 18.95 2.24 4.76
C PHE A 5 18.87 2.32 3.23
N SER A 6 17.86 3.00 2.67
CA SER A 6 17.74 3.19 1.22
C SER A 6 18.90 4.00 0.67
N GLY A 7 19.26 5.12 1.31
CA GLY A 7 20.40 5.95 0.88
C GLY A 7 21.73 5.17 0.90
N LYS A 8 21.98 4.36 1.93
CA LYS A 8 23.20 3.53 2.01
C LYS A 8 23.24 2.46 0.92
N LEU A 9 22.10 1.85 0.58
CA LEU A 9 22.01 0.84 -0.47
C LEU A 9 22.23 1.45 -1.86
N VAL A 10 21.70 2.64 -2.11
CA VAL A 10 21.89 3.37 -3.38
C VAL A 10 23.34 3.79 -3.56
N LEU A 11 24.00 4.28 -2.50
CA LEU A 11 25.43 4.60 -2.53
C LEU A 11 26.28 3.36 -2.84
N TRP A 12 25.90 2.19 -2.31
CA TRP A 12 26.54 0.94 -2.64
C TRP A 12 26.33 0.57 -4.12
N LEU A 13 25.11 0.68 -4.66
CA LEU A 13 24.81 0.41 -6.07
C LEU A 13 25.58 1.33 -7.03
N LEU A 14 25.70 2.62 -6.69
CA LEU A 14 26.54 3.59 -7.40
C LEU A 14 28.02 3.18 -7.38
N SER A 15 28.54 2.78 -6.21
CA SER A 15 29.94 2.36 -6.08
C SER A 15 30.28 1.10 -6.88
N THR A 16 29.26 0.30 -7.21
CA THR A 16 29.39 -0.90 -8.06
C THR A 16 29.14 -0.64 -9.55
N ASN A 17 28.92 0.62 -9.97
CA ASN A 17 28.56 1.00 -11.35
C ASN A 17 27.32 0.26 -11.91
N VAL A 18 26.40 -0.16 -11.02
CA VAL A 18 25.14 -0.82 -11.43
C VAL A 18 24.10 0.21 -11.87
N ILE A 19 24.15 1.42 -11.29
CA ILE A 19 23.27 2.54 -11.59
C ILE A 19 24.09 3.80 -11.84
N ASN A 20 23.57 4.71 -12.67
CA ASN A 20 24.20 6.00 -12.91
C ASN A 20 23.76 7.06 -11.90
N GLU A 21 24.53 8.14 -11.78
CA GLU A 21 24.20 9.25 -10.89
C GLU A 21 22.86 9.91 -11.23
N SER A 22 22.49 9.93 -12.52
CA SER A 22 21.18 10.39 -13.00
C SER A 22 20.00 9.51 -12.54
N GLU A 23 20.26 8.25 -12.20
CA GLU A 23 19.24 7.29 -11.77
C GLU A 23 19.15 7.19 -10.24
N LYS A 24 20.11 7.78 -9.53
CA LYS A 24 20.25 7.73 -8.07
C LYS A 24 18.94 8.05 -7.34
N GLU A 25 18.32 9.18 -7.69
CA GLU A 25 17.11 9.67 -7.01
C GLU A 25 15.92 8.71 -7.21
N ILE A 26 15.77 8.16 -8.42
CA ILE A 26 14.72 7.20 -8.76
C ILE A 26 14.90 5.90 -7.96
N TYR A 27 16.14 5.39 -7.89
CA TYR A 27 16.44 4.19 -7.12
C TYR A 27 16.32 4.42 -5.61
N GLU A 28 16.71 5.58 -5.12
CA GLU A 28 16.57 5.94 -3.70
C GLU A 28 15.11 5.97 -3.26
N PHE A 29 14.25 6.63 -4.04
CA PHE A 29 12.81 6.62 -3.80
C PHE A 29 12.21 5.22 -3.96
N GLY A 30 12.58 4.49 -5.01
CA GLY A 30 12.08 3.14 -5.28
C GLY A 30 12.41 2.15 -4.15
N LEU A 31 13.66 2.17 -3.68
CA LEU A 31 14.13 1.35 -2.56
C LEU A 31 13.47 1.77 -1.24
N PHE A 32 13.37 3.07 -0.99
CA PHE A 32 12.64 3.59 0.16
C PHE A 32 11.21 3.04 0.18
N GLN A 33 10.48 3.14 -0.93
CA GLN A 33 9.11 2.63 -1.00
C GLN A 33 9.03 1.11 -0.92
N LEU A 34 9.97 0.38 -1.52
CA LEU A 34 10.00 -1.07 -1.44
C LEU A 34 10.12 -1.53 0.01
N VAL A 35 11.08 -0.98 0.75
CA VAL A 35 11.32 -1.35 2.16
C VAL A 35 10.16 -0.89 3.05
N ALA A 36 9.65 0.33 2.85
CA ALA A 36 8.52 0.84 3.62
C ALA A 36 7.26 -0.02 3.43
N ASN A 37 6.93 -0.38 2.18
CA ASN A 37 5.79 -1.25 1.88
C ASN A 37 6.01 -2.66 2.43
N PHE A 38 7.22 -3.20 2.34
CA PHE A 38 7.52 -4.53 2.87
C PHE A 38 7.31 -4.61 4.39
N ILE A 39 7.81 -3.62 5.13
CA ILE A 39 7.55 -3.50 6.58
C ILE A 39 6.05 -3.40 6.86
N GLN A 40 5.33 -2.60 6.06
CA GLN A 40 3.89 -2.44 6.21
C GLN A 40 3.12 -3.76 5.97
N PHE A 41 3.51 -4.53 4.94
CA PHE A 41 2.94 -5.86 4.66
C PHE A 41 3.14 -6.83 5.83
N LEU A 42 4.36 -6.90 6.37
CA LEU A 42 4.64 -7.76 7.52
C LEU A 42 3.79 -7.40 8.73
N LEU A 43 3.68 -6.11 9.02
CA LEU A 43 2.88 -5.64 10.16
C LEU A 43 1.38 -5.91 9.97
N MET A 44 0.85 -5.75 8.75
CA MET A 44 -0.54 -6.11 8.47
C MET A 44 -0.80 -7.60 8.69
N ILE A 45 0.12 -8.49 8.29
CA ILE A 45 -0.01 -9.93 8.57
C ILE A 45 -0.02 -10.19 10.09
N VAL A 46 0.88 -9.55 10.85
CA VAL A 46 0.92 -9.70 12.31
C VAL A 46 -0.39 -9.25 12.96
N ILE A 47 -0.97 -8.13 12.52
CA ILE A 47 -2.26 -7.66 13.02
C ILE A 47 -3.39 -8.62 12.64
N GLY A 48 -3.43 -9.11 11.40
CA GLY A 48 -4.44 -10.08 10.95
C GLY A 48 -4.41 -11.37 11.75
N LEU A 49 -3.21 -11.87 12.08
CA LEU A 49 -3.03 -13.02 12.97
C LEU A 49 -3.48 -12.72 14.41
N PHE A 50 -3.12 -11.54 14.95
CA PHE A 50 -3.52 -11.14 16.30
C PHE A 50 -5.04 -10.98 16.45
N MET A 51 -5.73 -10.55 15.40
CA MET A 51 -7.19 -10.40 15.38
C MET A 51 -7.95 -11.67 15.03
N ASP A 52 -7.25 -12.76 14.68
CA ASP A 52 -7.80 -14.03 14.17
C ASP A 52 -8.64 -13.87 12.89
N GLU A 53 -8.31 -12.87 12.07
CA GLU A 53 -9.06 -12.47 10.87
C GLU A 53 -8.10 -12.29 9.68
N LEU A 54 -7.19 -13.23 9.50
CA LEU A 54 -6.18 -13.18 8.44
C LEU A 54 -6.79 -13.12 7.02
N PRO A 55 -7.86 -13.87 6.67
CA PRO A 55 -8.47 -13.79 5.34
C PRO A 55 -9.01 -12.38 5.03
N ALA A 56 -9.68 -11.75 5.99
CA ALA A 56 -10.20 -10.38 5.84
C ALA A 56 -9.05 -9.36 5.68
N MET A 57 -7.96 -9.54 6.43
CA MET A 57 -6.75 -8.71 6.27
C MET A 57 -6.12 -8.88 4.88
N ILE A 58 -6.03 -10.09 4.35
CA ILE A 58 -5.53 -10.33 2.99
C ILE A 58 -6.43 -9.67 1.94
N ALA A 59 -7.74 -9.82 2.07
CA ALA A 59 -8.71 -9.17 1.18
C ALA A 59 -8.56 -7.63 1.23
N TYR A 60 -8.36 -7.07 2.42
CA TYR A 60 -8.06 -5.64 2.60
C TYR A 60 -6.75 -5.25 1.89
N MET A 61 -5.66 -6.00 2.08
CA MET A 61 -4.36 -5.70 1.46
C MET A 61 -4.44 -5.65 -0.07
N VAL A 62 -5.18 -6.57 -0.69
CA VAL A 62 -5.40 -6.58 -2.14
C VAL A 62 -6.13 -5.32 -2.60
N SER A 63 -7.24 -4.99 -1.95
CA SER A 63 -8.02 -3.79 -2.28
C SER A 63 -7.26 -2.50 -2.04
N PHE A 64 -6.55 -2.40 -0.92
CA PHE A 64 -5.77 -1.23 -0.56
C PHE A 64 -4.57 -1.04 -1.51
N THR A 65 -3.94 -2.12 -1.96
CA THR A 65 -2.87 -2.04 -2.97
C THR A 65 -3.40 -1.50 -4.29
N ASN A 66 -4.56 -1.95 -4.74
CA ASN A 66 -5.21 -1.41 -5.93
C ASN A 66 -5.55 0.06 -5.73
N LEU A 67 -6.19 0.41 -4.63
CA LEU A 67 -6.54 1.79 -4.30
C LEU A 67 -5.31 2.71 -4.27
N ARG A 68 -4.22 2.30 -3.62
CA ARG A 68 -2.99 3.09 -3.46
C ARG A 68 -2.24 3.29 -4.79
N LYS A 69 -2.31 2.33 -5.71
CA LYS A 69 -1.78 2.51 -7.07
C LYS A 69 -2.53 3.62 -7.83
N TYR A 70 -3.81 3.87 -7.52
CA TYR A 70 -4.66 4.81 -8.25
C TYR A 70 -4.82 6.17 -7.57
N ALA A 71 -4.87 6.20 -6.24
CA ALA A 71 -4.98 7.44 -5.47
C ALA A 71 -3.71 8.31 -5.56
N GLY A 72 -2.64 7.78 -6.16
CA GLY A 72 -1.31 8.36 -6.09
C GLY A 72 -0.73 8.23 -4.68
N GLY A 73 0.58 8.41 -4.55
CA GLY A 73 1.16 8.61 -3.23
C GLY A 73 0.76 9.99 -2.73
N TYR A 74 -0.12 10.07 -1.73
CA TYR A 74 -0.24 11.30 -0.94
C TYR A 74 1.16 11.57 -0.38
N HIS A 75 1.84 12.60 -0.90
CA HIS A 75 3.01 13.17 -0.26
C HIS A 75 2.53 13.83 1.04
N ALA A 76 2.20 13.01 2.04
CA ALA A 76 2.00 13.50 3.39
C ALA A 76 3.29 14.24 3.75
N GLU A 77 3.17 15.48 4.22
CA GLU A 77 4.30 16.32 4.67
C GLU A 77 5.24 15.61 5.66
N THR A 78 4.84 14.46 6.21
CA THR A 78 5.64 13.59 7.07
C THR A 78 5.31 12.10 6.85
N ILE A 79 6.34 11.28 6.62
CA ILE A 79 6.27 9.81 6.46
C ILE A 79 5.56 9.14 7.65
N GLY A 80 5.72 9.68 8.86
CA GLY A 80 5.08 9.15 10.07
C GLY A 80 3.55 9.18 10.03
N LYS A 81 2.94 10.22 9.43
CA LYS A 81 1.48 10.30 9.29
C LYS A 81 0.95 9.25 8.32
N CYS A 82 1.65 9.04 7.21
CA CYS A 82 1.31 8.01 6.22
C CYS A 82 1.41 6.60 6.80
N PHE A 83 2.46 6.34 7.61
CA PHE A 83 2.62 5.06 8.28
C PHE A 83 1.51 4.81 9.31
N LEU A 84 1.17 5.82 10.13
CA LEU A 84 0.11 5.68 11.14
C LEU A 84 -1.26 5.44 10.50
N THR A 85 -1.65 6.21 9.47
CA THR A 85 -2.94 6.02 8.77
C THR A 85 -3.01 4.65 8.12
N SER A 86 -1.90 4.20 7.54
CA SER A 86 -1.72 2.87 6.96
C SER A 86 -1.85 1.70 7.95
N MET A 87 -1.80 1.97 9.27
CA MET A 87 -2.03 0.95 10.30
C MET A 87 -3.41 1.07 10.95
N VAL A 88 -3.86 2.30 11.21
CA VAL A 88 -5.13 2.55 11.91
C VAL A 88 -6.33 2.16 11.05
N ILE A 89 -6.31 2.50 9.76
CA ILE A 89 -7.43 2.20 8.84
C ILE A 89 -7.70 0.69 8.74
N PRO A 90 -6.71 -0.19 8.46
CA PRO A 90 -6.97 -1.63 8.43
C PRO A 90 -7.44 -2.18 9.77
N PHE A 91 -6.87 -1.71 10.87
CA PHE A 91 -7.27 -2.16 12.21
C PHE A 91 -8.73 -1.84 12.50
N VAL A 92 -9.16 -0.60 12.23
CA VAL A 92 -10.55 -0.16 12.40
C VAL A 92 -11.47 -0.95 11.47
N PHE A 93 -11.08 -1.17 10.22
CA PHE A 93 -11.87 -1.94 9.25
C PHE A 93 -12.15 -3.37 9.75
N ILE A 94 -11.11 -4.10 10.18
CA ILE A 94 -11.28 -5.47 10.70
C ILE A 94 -12.07 -5.47 12.00
N PHE A 95 -11.84 -4.49 12.88
CA PHE A 95 -12.63 -4.36 14.10
C PHE A 95 -14.12 -4.20 13.80
N PHE A 96 -14.49 -3.37 12.81
CA PHE A 96 -15.87 -3.22 12.37
C PHE A 96 -16.45 -4.49 11.76
N LEU A 97 -15.68 -5.23 10.95
CA LEU A 97 -16.12 -6.54 10.44
C LEU A 97 -16.38 -7.53 11.57
N LYS A 98 -15.58 -7.52 12.63
CA LYS A 98 -15.73 -8.46 13.75
C LYS A 98 -16.97 -8.19 14.61
N ILE A 99 -17.41 -6.94 14.71
CA ILE A 99 -18.62 -6.55 15.44
C ILE A 99 -19.86 -6.47 14.56
N SER A 100 -19.68 -6.60 13.24
CA SER A 100 -20.75 -6.63 12.26
C SER A 100 -21.66 -7.84 12.49
N TYR A 101 -22.96 -7.63 12.34
CA TYR A 101 -23.95 -8.71 12.35
C TYR A 101 -24.28 -9.20 10.93
N PHE A 102 -23.58 -8.71 9.90
CA PHE A 102 -23.81 -9.13 8.53
C PHE A 102 -23.33 -10.57 8.32
N SER A 103 -23.98 -11.29 7.40
CA SER A 103 -23.48 -12.59 6.98
C SER A 103 -22.22 -12.41 6.13
N VAL A 104 -21.30 -13.37 6.22
CA VAL A 104 -20.06 -13.39 5.44
C VAL A 104 -20.31 -13.23 3.93
N THR A 105 -21.44 -13.77 3.43
CA THR A 105 -21.85 -13.62 2.03
C THR A 105 -22.09 -12.16 1.63
N ILE A 106 -22.73 -11.37 2.51
CA ILE A 106 -23.00 -9.95 2.26
C ILE A 106 -21.68 -9.17 2.27
N GLU A 107 -20.78 -9.47 3.19
CA GLU A 107 -19.48 -8.80 3.30
C GLU A 107 -18.61 -9.06 2.06
N ILE A 108 -18.57 -10.30 1.56
CA ILE A 108 -17.90 -10.65 0.31
C ILE A 108 -18.51 -9.88 -0.87
N PHE A 109 -19.85 -9.78 -0.93
CA PHE A 109 -20.52 -9.09 -2.02
C PHE A 109 -20.20 -7.58 -2.03
N ILE A 110 -20.21 -6.94 -0.86
CA ILE A 110 -19.80 -5.53 -0.70
C ILE A 110 -18.33 -5.36 -1.12
N TRP A 111 -17.45 -6.27 -0.71
CA TRP A 111 -16.04 -6.23 -1.08
C TRP A 111 -15.84 -6.33 -2.60
N ILE A 112 -16.56 -7.23 -3.27
CA ILE A 112 -16.51 -7.37 -4.75
C ILE A 112 -16.95 -6.07 -5.42
N ILE A 113 -18.10 -5.50 -5.00
CA ILE A 113 -18.61 -4.24 -5.56
C ILE A 113 -17.60 -3.11 -5.38
N ALA A 114 -17.02 -2.97 -4.18
CA ALA A 114 -16.03 -1.95 -3.90
C ALA A 114 -14.81 -2.06 -4.83
N ASN A 115 -14.28 -3.26 -5.04
CA ASN A 115 -13.16 -3.47 -5.95
C ASN A 115 -13.53 -3.20 -7.42
N ILE A 116 -14.74 -3.57 -7.85
CA ILE A 116 -15.23 -3.22 -9.20
C ILE A 116 -15.28 -1.70 -9.35
N ILE A 117 -15.83 -0.97 -8.38
CA ILE A 117 -15.88 0.51 -8.41
C ILE A 117 -14.46 1.08 -8.50
N ILE A 118 -13.52 0.62 -7.68
CA ILE A 118 -12.11 1.06 -7.71
C ILE A 118 -11.51 0.83 -9.11
N ILE A 119 -11.77 -0.31 -9.73
CA ILE A 119 -11.31 -0.63 -11.09
C ILE A 119 -12.02 0.24 -12.13
N LEU A 120 -13.32 0.51 -11.99
CA LEU A 120 -14.05 1.37 -12.93
C LEU A 120 -13.58 2.82 -12.87
N LEU A 121 -13.22 3.34 -11.68
CA LEU A 121 -12.60 4.65 -11.51
C LEU A 121 -11.23 4.77 -12.21
N LYS A 122 -10.62 3.65 -12.60
CA LYS A 122 -9.41 3.58 -13.44
C LYS A 122 -9.68 3.93 -14.92
N LEU A 123 -10.87 3.61 -15.44
CA LEU A 123 -11.19 3.76 -16.88
C LEU A 123 -11.12 5.22 -17.37
N PRO A 124 -11.59 6.24 -16.61
CA PRO A 124 -11.44 7.64 -17.00
C PRO A 124 -10.00 8.15 -16.91
N THR A 125 -9.24 7.74 -15.88
CA THR A 125 -7.86 8.24 -15.64
C THR A 125 -6.85 7.68 -16.64
N LEU A 126 -7.00 6.44 -17.09
CA LEU A 126 -6.24 5.87 -18.21
C LEU A 126 -6.52 6.60 -19.54
N LYS A 127 -7.77 7.02 -19.78
CA LYS A 127 -8.11 7.75 -21.02
C LYS A 127 -7.53 9.18 -21.05
N MET A 128 -7.30 9.81 -19.91
CA MET A 128 -6.69 11.15 -19.84
C MET A 128 -5.16 11.15 -19.96
N GLY A 129 -4.49 10.03 -19.63
CA GLY A 129 -3.02 9.88 -19.78
C GLY A 129 -2.56 9.43 -21.17
N PHE A 130 -3.49 9.19 -22.10
CA PHE A 130 -3.24 8.79 -23.50
C PHE A 130 -3.92 9.72 -24.51
N ALA A 131 -4.22 10.97 -24.13
CA ALA A 131 -4.56 12.01 -25.09
C ALA A 131 -3.24 12.62 -25.62
N PRO A 132 -2.98 12.58 -26.94
CA PRO A 132 -1.79 13.19 -27.55
C PRO A 132 -1.78 14.72 -27.43
#